data_AF-A0A2W4S6X4-F1
#
_entry.id   AF-A0A2W4S6X4-F1
#
_cell.length_a   1.000
_cell.length_b   1.000
_cell.length_c   1.000
_cell.angle_alpha   90.00
_cell.angle_beta   90.00
_cell.angle_gamma   90.00
#
_symmetry.space_group_name_H-M   'P 1'
#
loop_
_entity.id
_entity.type
_entity.pdbx_description
1 polymer ?
#
loop_
_entity_poly.entity_id
_entity_poly.type
_entity_poly.pdbx_seq_one_letter_code
_entity_poly.pdbx_strand_id
1 'polypeptide(L)'
;MQDDIALRIEAFDRANGGGVGYYKENGAYYLYLLETEAPIARIKPTGQSEEVRLGYWSHRRKWEDVDDTGGVVMPLDDALEFIANEGVFWTWT
;
A
#
# COMPACT_ATOMS: atom_id res chain seq x y z
N MET A 1 15.52 13.47 -0.76
CA MET A 1 16.10 12.15 -1.04
C MET A 1 14.96 11.16 -0.89
N GLN A 2 14.52 10.55 -1.99
CA GLN A 2 13.48 9.51 -1.97
C GLN A 2 14.02 8.32 -1.17
N ASP A 3 13.17 7.71 -0.35
CA ASP A 3 13.52 6.49 0.37
C ASP A 3 13.31 5.26 -0.53
N ASP A 4 14.01 4.17 -0.19
CA ASP A 4 14.04 2.93 -1.00
C ASP A 4 12.64 2.35 -1.26
N ILE A 5 11.74 2.49 -0.29
CA ILE A 5 10.35 2.02 -0.38
C ILE A 5 9.59 2.79 -1.46
N ALA A 6 9.70 4.12 -1.49
CA ALA A 6 9.09 4.93 -2.53
C ALA A 6 9.58 4.53 -3.94
N LEU A 7 10.88 4.32 -4.09
CA LEU A 7 11.46 3.91 -5.39
C LEU A 7 10.91 2.56 -5.86
N ARG A 8 10.74 1.60 -4.95
CA ARG A 8 10.17 0.28 -5.27
C ARG A 8 8.68 0.34 -5.60
N ILE A 9 7.92 1.17 -4.89
CA ILE A 9 6.50 1.42 -5.21
C ILE A 9 6.39 2.01 -6.63
N GLU A 10 7.15 3.04 -6.96
CA GLU A 10 7.13 3.67 -8.29
C GLU A 10 7.59 2.72 -9.40
N ALA A 11 8.64 1.92 -9.14
CA ALA A 11 9.13 0.93 -10.10
C ALA A 11 8.08 -0.15 -10.36
N PHE A 12 7.40 -0.62 -9.32
CA PHE A 12 6.33 -1.62 -9.44
C PHE A 12 5.11 -1.06 -10.18
N ASP A 13 4.63 0.14 -9.82
CA ASP A 13 3.53 0.81 -10.52
C ASP A 13 3.83 0.93 -12.02
N ARG A 14 5.01 1.46 -12.35
CA ARG A 14 5.45 1.61 -13.74
C ARG A 14 5.52 0.28 -14.50
N ALA A 15 5.93 -0.79 -13.84
CA ALA A 15 5.97 -2.13 -14.45
C ALA A 15 4.58 -2.73 -14.68
N ASN A 16 3.57 -2.31 -13.91
CA ASN A 16 2.21 -2.84 -13.94
C ASN A 16 1.19 -1.94 -14.67
N GLY A 17 1.67 -1.01 -15.49
CA GLY A 17 0.82 -0.16 -16.34
C GLY A 17 0.60 1.26 -15.81
N GLY A 18 1.09 1.56 -14.61
CA GLY A 18 0.96 2.87 -14.00
C GLY A 18 -0.44 3.16 -13.45
N GLY A 19 -0.61 4.38 -12.95
CA GLY A 19 -1.92 4.89 -12.50
C GLY A 19 -2.11 4.88 -10.99
N VAL A 20 -1.13 4.38 -10.23
CA VAL A 20 -1.10 4.46 -8.77
C VAL A 20 -0.19 5.59 -8.32
N GLY A 21 -0.77 6.52 -7.56
CA GLY A 21 -0.03 7.53 -6.82
C GLY A 21 0.28 7.07 -5.41
N TYR A 22 1.24 7.71 -4.76
CA TYR A 22 1.44 7.56 -3.33
C TYR A 22 1.71 8.90 -2.65
N TYR A 23 1.35 8.99 -1.38
CA TYR A 23 1.83 10.03 -0.48
C TYR A 23 2.33 9.43 0.83
N LYS A 24 3.21 10.15 1.52
CA LYS A 24 3.79 9.72 2.80
C LYS A 24 3.25 10.56 3.94
N GLU A 25 2.73 9.91 4.97
CA GLU A 25 2.22 10.57 6.18
C GLU A 25 2.44 9.67 7.40
N ASN A 26 2.89 10.24 8.53
CA ASN A 26 3.12 9.50 9.79
C ASN A 26 3.97 8.23 9.63
N GLY A 27 4.94 8.27 8.71
CA GLY A 27 5.85 7.15 8.43
C GLY A 27 5.23 6.02 7.61
N ALA A 28 4.00 6.15 7.12
CA ALA A 28 3.35 5.21 6.21
C ALA A 28 3.21 5.81 4.81
N TYR A 29 3.09 4.93 3.82
CA TYR A 29 2.82 5.23 2.43
C TYR A 29 1.37 4.87 2.14
N TYR A 30 0.64 5.78 1.51
CA TYR A 30 -0.75 5.62 1.17
C TYR A 30 -0.85 5.60 -0.34
N LEU A 31 -1.28 4.46 -0.87
CA LEU A 31 -1.49 4.24 -2.29
C LEU A 31 -2.90 4.65 -2.66
N TYR A 32 -3.04 5.32 -3.79
CA TYR A 32 -4.32 5.77 -4.32
C TYR A 32 -4.32 5.75 -5.84
N LEU A 33 -5.50 5.64 -6.45
CA LEU A 33 -5.64 5.78 -7.89
C LEU A 33 -5.49 7.23 -8.32
N LEU A 34 -4.68 7.49 -9.33
CA LEU A 34 -4.50 8.84 -9.88
C LEU A 34 -5.76 9.37 -10.59
N GLU A 35 -6.57 8.49 -11.17
CA GLU A 35 -7.77 8.88 -11.93
C GLU A 35 -8.92 9.33 -11.01
N THR A 36 -9.14 8.60 -9.92
CA THR A 36 -10.33 8.75 -9.06
C THR A 36 -10.00 9.24 -7.66
N GLU A 37 -8.72 9.33 -7.30
CA GLU A 37 -8.23 9.54 -5.94
C GLU A 37 -8.70 8.45 -4.95
N ALA A 38 -9.19 7.32 -5.45
CA ALA A 38 -9.69 6.23 -4.63
C ALA A 38 -8.53 5.62 -3.82
N PRO A 39 -8.70 5.43 -2.50
CA PRO A 39 -7.68 4.80 -1.66
C PRO A 39 -7.56 3.31 -1.98
N ILE A 40 -6.32 2.85 -2.14
CA ILE A 40 -6.01 1.45 -2.46
C ILE A 40 -5.51 0.72 -1.21
N ALA A 41 -4.35 1.12 -0.72
CA ALA A 41 -3.68 0.44 0.39
C ALA A 41 -2.82 1.39 1.21
N ARG A 42 -2.59 1.03 2.47
CA ARG A 42 -1.60 1.67 3.34
C ARG A 42 -0.46 0.69 3.59
N ILE A 43 0.76 1.12 3.31
CA ILE A 43 2.00 0.39 3.56
C ILE A 43 2.74 1.09 4.70
N LYS A 44 2.94 0.41 5.83
CA LYS A 44 3.66 0.97 6.98
C LYS A 44 4.92 0.13 7.26
N PRO A 45 6.13 0.69 7.09
CA PRO A 45 7.36 0.00 7.48
C PRO A 45 7.33 -0.37 8.96
N THR A 46 7.77 -1.58 9.30
CA THR A 46 7.81 -2.04 10.70
C THR A 46 9.05 -1.52 11.44
N GLY A 47 10.06 -1.04 10.71
CA GLY A 47 11.35 -0.61 11.25
C GLY A 47 12.32 -1.79 11.51
N GLN A 48 11.91 -3.02 11.20
CA GLN A 48 12.72 -4.23 11.24
C GLN A 48 12.70 -4.85 9.84
N SER A 49 13.87 -5.15 9.27
CA SER A 49 14.00 -5.70 7.92
C SER A 49 13.31 -4.86 6.82
N GLU A 50 13.08 -5.44 5.64
CA GLU A 50 12.32 -4.83 4.54
C GLU A 50 10.80 -5.13 4.66
N GLU A 51 10.35 -5.48 5.86
CA GLU A 51 8.96 -5.84 6.12
C GLU A 51 8.07 -4.60 6.30
N VAL A 52 6.87 -4.73 5.77
CA VAL A 52 5.84 -3.72 5.83
C VAL A 52 4.54 -4.33 6.32
N ARG A 53 3.79 -3.52 7.06
CA ARG A 53 2.43 -3.82 7.49
C ARG A 53 1.44 -3.22 6.52
N LEU A 54 0.51 -4.04 6.06
CA LEU A 54 -0.57 -3.64 5.18
C LEU A 54 -1.80 -3.17 5.97
N GLY A 55 -2.43 -2.12 5.45
CA GLY A 55 -3.76 -1.67 5.84
C GLY A 55 -4.61 -1.43 4.60
N TYR A 56 -5.93 -1.54 4.76
CA TYR A 56 -6.91 -1.35 3.70
C TYR A 56 -7.88 -0.23 4.05
N TRP A 57 -8.53 0.32 3.03
CA TRP A 57 -9.58 1.32 3.24
C TRP A 57 -10.91 0.64 3.52
N SER A 58 -11.34 0.70 4.79
CA SER A 58 -12.59 0.07 5.21
C SER A 58 -13.82 0.85 4.72
N HIS A 59 -14.96 0.16 4.63
CA HIS A 59 -16.27 0.77 4.40
C HIS A 59 -16.69 1.82 5.45
N ARG A 60 -15.99 1.88 6.59
CA ARG A 60 -16.16 2.89 7.63
C ARG A 60 -15.41 4.19 7.35
N ARG A 61 -14.84 4.34 6.15
CA ARG A 61 -14.04 5.50 5.72
C ARG A 61 -12.85 5.77 6.66
N LYS A 62 -12.16 4.70 7.02
CA LYS A 62 -10.92 4.75 7.81
C LYS A 62 -9.99 3.62 7.42
N TRP A 63 -8.69 3.86 7.61
CA TRP A 63 -7.66 2.85 7.47
C TRP A 63 -7.76 1.84 8.61
N GLU A 64 -7.92 0.56 8.26
CA GLU A 64 -7.87 -0.56 9.20
C GLU A 64 -6.72 -1.50 8.82
N ASP A 65 -6.21 -2.24 9.79
CA ASP A 65 -5.23 -3.29 9.56
C ASP A 65 -5.95 -4.50 8.92
N VAL A 66 -5.24 -5.25 8.06
CA VAL A 66 -5.85 -6.35 7.26
C VAL A 66 -6.32 -7.53 8.14
N ASP A 67 -5.93 -7.60 9.41
CA ASP A 67 -6.45 -8.59 10.37
C ASP A 67 -6.60 -8.03 11.81
N ASP A 68 -7.38 -8.74 12.63
CA ASP A 68 -7.63 -8.44 14.06
C ASP A 68 -6.39 -8.64 14.95
N THR A 69 -5.30 -9.23 14.43
CA THR A 69 -4.07 -9.53 15.16
C THR A 69 -2.95 -8.49 14.97
N GLY A 70 -3.19 -7.45 14.18
CA GLY A 70 -2.25 -6.35 13.95
C GLY A 70 -1.75 -6.22 12.51
N GLY A 71 -2.44 -6.80 11.54
CA GLY A 71 -2.23 -6.63 10.11
C GLY A 71 -1.24 -7.60 9.50
N VAL A 72 -1.44 -7.88 8.22
CA VAL A 72 -0.54 -8.65 7.37
C VAL A 72 0.82 -7.95 7.30
N VAL A 73 1.86 -8.62 7.81
CA VAL A 73 3.26 -8.18 7.73
C VAL A 73 4.01 -9.10 6.77
N MET A 74 4.65 -8.52 5.77
CA MET A 74 5.43 -9.26 4.76
C MET A 74 6.49 -8.35 4.13
N PRO A 75 7.47 -8.91 3.40
CA PRO A 75 8.41 -8.12 2.60
C PRO A 75 7.70 -7.16 1.64
N LEU A 76 8.33 -6.03 1.34
CA LEU A 76 7.72 -5.00 0.47
C LEU A 76 7.30 -5.53 -0.91
N ASP A 77 8.13 -6.34 -1.57
CA ASP A 77 7.80 -6.83 -2.91
C ASP A 77 6.59 -7.78 -2.87
N ASP A 78 6.56 -8.70 -1.89
CA ASP A 78 5.42 -9.58 -1.66
C ASP A 78 4.15 -8.78 -1.35
N ALA A 79 4.27 -7.68 -0.59
CA ALA A 79 3.17 -6.78 -0.30
C ALA A 79 2.61 -6.10 -1.55
N LEU A 80 3.47 -5.66 -2.46
CA LEU A 80 3.04 -5.03 -3.72
C LEU A 80 2.33 -6.04 -4.63
N GLU A 81 2.85 -7.27 -4.72
CA GLU A 81 2.19 -8.36 -5.43
C GLU A 81 0.85 -8.73 -4.80
N PHE A 82 0.78 -8.83 -3.47
CA PHE A 82 -0.45 -9.13 -2.74
C PHE A 82 -1.51 -8.05 -2.98
N ILE A 83 -1.15 -6.77 -2.88
CA ILE A 83 -2.06 -5.65 -3.16
C ILE A 83 -2.58 -5.72 -4.60
N ALA A 84 -1.70 -6.00 -5.58
CA ALA A 84 -2.08 -6.04 -6.99
C ALA A 84 -3.06 -7.17 -7.33
N ASN A 85 -3.00 -8.31 -6.61
CA ASN A 85 -3.80 -9.50 -6.90
C ASN A 85 -5.08 -9.61 -6.05
N GLU A 86 -5.14 -8.94 -4.90
CA GLU A 86 -6.27 -9.05 -3.96
C GLU A 86 -7.32 -7.95 -4.17
N GLY A 87 -8.52 -8.34 -4.60
CA GLY A 87 -9.60 -7.41 -4.93
C GLY A 87 -10.08 -6.52 -3.77
N VAL A 88 -9.80 -6.89 -2.50
CA VAL A 88 -10.17 -6.09 -1.33
C VAL A 88 -9.59 -4.67 -1.36
N PHE A 89 -8.38 -4.50 -1.90
CA PHE A 89 -7.71 -3.19 -2.02
C PHE A 89 -8.29 -2.33 -3.15
N TRP A 90 -9.03 -2.92 -4.09
CA TRP A 90 -9.57 -2.26 -5.28
C TRP A 90 -11.09 -2.09 -5.21
N THR A 91 -11.70 -2.29 -4.03
CA THR A 91 -13.16 -2.27 -3.86
C THR A 91 -13.81 -0.92 -4.23
N TRP A 92 -13.04 0.17 -4.23
CA TRP A 92 -13.52 1.54 -4.42
C TRP A 92 -13.03 2.19 -5.72
N THR A 93 -12.41 1.40 -6.60
CA THR A 93 -11.81 1.85 -7.86
C THR A 93 -12.74 1.66 -9.05
#